data_AF-A0A6B3F0D1-F1
#
_entry.id   AF-A0A6B3F0D1-F1
#
_cell.length_a   1.000
_cell.length_b   1.000
_cell.length_c   1.000
_cell.angle_alpha   90.00
_cell.angle_beta   90.00
_cell.angle_gamma   90.00
#
_symmetry.space_group_name_H-M   'P 1'
#
loop_
_entity.id
_entity.type
_entity.pdbx_description
1 polymer ?
#
loop_
_entity_poly.entity_id
_entity_poly.type
_entity_poly.pdbx_seq_one_letter_code
_entity_poly.pdbx_strand_id
1 'polypeptide(L)' 'DADGNPLGSNAGSEFPGNDYGLVKYSGNTAHPSEVDLYNGSSQSITGAADATVGQTVTRSGSTSGVHSGEVTGLDV' A
#
# COMPACT_ATOMS: atom_id res chain seq x y z
N ASP A 1 10.07 -1.54 14.50
CA ASP A 1 10.76 -2.70 13.89
C ASP A 1 10.36 -3.95 14.67
N ALA A 2 11.04 -5.08 14.48
CA ALA A 2 10.75 -6.32 15.22
C ALA A 2 10.94 -6.16 16.74
N ASP A 3 11.71 -5.17 17.18
CA ASP A 3 11.97 -4.83 18.59
C ASP A 3 10.96 -3.81 19.15
N GLY A 4 9.96 -3.41 18.35
CA GLY A 4 8.93 -2.46 18.75
C GLY A 4 9.36 -0.99 18.65
N ASN A 5 10.53 -0.69 18.09
CA ASN A 5 10.92 0.70 17.88
C ASN A 5 9.99 1.38 16.86
N PRO A 6 9.61 2.64 17.06
CA PRO A 6 8.80 3.37 16.09
C PRO A 6 9.48 3.45 14.73
N LEU A 7 8.75 3.13 13.66
CA LEU A 7 9.23 3.28 12.27
C LEU A 7 8.89 4.65 11.67
N GLY A 8 7.96 5.37 12.29
CA GLY A 8 7.50 6.67 11.83
C GLY A 8 6.37 7.22 12.68
N SER A 9 5.88 8.40 12.30
CA SER A 9 4.75 9.08 12.93
C SER A 9 3.66 9.40 11.90
N ASN A 10 2.40 9.49 12.34
CA ASN A 10 1.32 10.01 11.50
C ASN A 10 1.65 11.46 11.09
N ALA A 11 1.57 11.74 9.79
CA ALA A 11 1.77 13.06 9.20
C ALA A 11 0.49 13.65 8.58
N GLY A 12 -0.60 12.88 8.59
CA GLY A 12 -1.90 13.25 8.07
C GLY A 12 -2.79 12.01 7.94
N SER A 13 -4.08 12.20 8.07
CA SER A 13 -5.09 11.17 7.86
C SER A 13 -6.44 11.84 7.74
N GLU A 14 -7.36 11.21 7.02
CA GLU A 14 -8.74 11.63 6.97
C GLU A 14 -9.62 10.40 7.07
N PHE A 15 -10.53 10.43 8.05
CA PHE A 15 -11.59 9.45 8.23
C PHE A 15 -12.61 10.02 9.25
N PRO A 16 -13.95 9.94 9.01
CA PRO A 16 -14.61 9.41 7.82
C PRO A 16 -14.55 10.39 6.63
N GLY A 17 -15.05 9.96 5.46
CA GLY A 17 -14.97 10.69 4.19
C GLY A 17 -14.02 9.96 3.25
N ASN A 18 -12.76 10.37 3.24
CA ASN A 18 -11.68 9.58 2.66
C ASN A 18 -11.24 8.44 3.60
N ASP A 19 -10.46 7.49 3.07
CA ASP A 19 -9.87 6.38 3.84
C ASP A 19 -8.37 6.28 3.53
N TYR A 20 -7.58 7.16 4.17
CA TYR A 20 -6.12 7.12 4.07
C TYR A 20 -5.42 7.60 5.34
N GLY A 21 -4.20 7.13 5.52
CA GLY A 21 -3.23 7.67 6.45
C GLY A 21 -1.88 7.86 5.78
N LEU A 22 -1.15 8.91 6.17
CA LEU A 22 0.20 9.20 5.72
C LEU A 22 1.15 9.03 6.90
N VAL A 23 2.12 8.12 6.77
CA VAL A 23 3.17 7.92 7.78
C VAL A 23 4.47 8.53 7.30
N LYS A 24 5.06 9.41 8.11
CA LYS A 24 6.40 9.94 7.90
C LYS A 24 7.40 9.02 8.60
N TYR A 25 8.26 8.36 7.83
CA TYR A 25 9.34 7.53 8.38
C TYR A 25 10.25 8.33 9.31
N SER A 26 10.69 7.68 10.38
CA SER A 26 11.73 8.17 11.29
C SER A 26 13.01 7.37 11.11
N GLY A 27 14.17 8.05 11.09
CA GLY A 27 15.47 7.38 10.97
C GLY A 27 15.78 6.88 9.56
N ASN A 28 16.62 5.84 9.48
CA ASN A 28 17.22 5.34 8.22
C ASN A 28 16.64 3.99 7.77
N THR A 29 15.42 3.63 8.18
CA THR A 29 14.77 2.41 7.68
C THR A 29 14.62 2.49 6.17
N ALA A 30 14.94 1.40 5.47
CA ALA A 30 14.77 1.35 4.03
C ALA A 30 13.29 1.54 3.65
N HIS A 31 13.05 2.43 2.70
CA HIS A 31 11.72 2.77 2.19
C HIS A 31 11.71 2.72 0.64
N PRO A 32 11.96 1.53 0.06
CA PRO A 32 11.97 1.35 -1.39
C PRO A 32 10.58 1.58 -1.99
N SER A 33 10.54 2.03 -3.25
CA SER A 33 9.29 2.21 -4.00
C SER A 33 8.85 0.87 -4.59
N GLU A 34 8.40 -0.02 -3.72
CA GLU A 34 8.02 -1.39 -4.10
C GLU A 34 6.92 -1.98 -3.20
N VAL A 35 6.27 -3.02 -3.71
CA VAL A 35 5.26 -3.82 -3.01
C VAL A 35 5.79 -5.24 -2.86
N ASP A 36 5.78 -5.78 -1.64
CA ASP A 36 6.18 -7.16 -1.36
C ASP A 36 5.21 -8.16 -2.01
N LEU A 37 5.74 -9.15 -2.71
CA LEU A 37 4.97 -10.22 -3.35
C LEU A 37 4.90 -11.51 -2.53
N TYR A 38 5.44 -11.52 -1.31
CA TYR A 38 5.43 -12.65 -0.37
C TYR A 38 6.06 -13.94 -0.92
N ASN A 39 6.87 -13.84 -1.97
CA ASN A 39 7.53 -14.96 -2.65
C ASN A 39 9.05 -14.76 -2.77
N GLY A 40 9.62 -13.84 -1.99
CA GLY A 40 11.03 -13.46 -2.06
C GLY A 40 11.35 -12.42 -3.15
N SER A 41 10.34 -11.89 -3.85
CA SER A 41 10.48 -10.79 -4.81
C SER A 41 9.52 -9.65 -4.49
N SER A 42 9.71 -8.52 -5.16
CA SER A 42 8.91 -7.32 -5.04
C SER A 42 8.47 -6.79 -6.42
N GLN A 43 7.38 -6.03 -6.44
CA GLN A 43 6.93 -5.26 -7.61
C GLN A 43 7.34 -3.81 -7.43
N SER A 44 8.10 -3.24 -8.36
CA SER A 44 8.48 -1.82 -8.33
C SER A 44 7.29 -0.93 -8.69
N ILE A 45 7.13 0.18 -7.97
CA ILE A 45 6.13 1.22 -8.26
C ILE A 45 6.83 2.37 -8.98
N THR A 46 6.38 2.68 -10.20
CA THR A 46 6.95 3.74 -11.04
C THR A 46 6.05 4.97 -11.15
N GLY A 47 4.82 4.88 -10.66
CA GLY A 47 3.84 5.96 -10.69
C GLY A 47 2.50 5.51 -10.15
N ALA A 48 1.54 6.43 -10.19
CA ALA A 48 0.15 6.18 -9.85
C ALA A 48 -0.74 6.53 -11.05
N ALA A 49 -1.89 5.87 -11.13
CA ALA A 49 -2.93 6.15 -12.11
C ALA A 49 -4.29 5.80 -11.51
N ASP A 50 -5.34 6.44 -12.02
CA ASP A 50 -6.71 6.09 -11.67
C ASP A 50 -7.07 4.72 -12.27
N ALA A 51 -7.78 3.91 -11.50
CA ALA A 51 -8.25 2.61 -11.95
C ALA A 51 -9.43 2.78 -12.93
N THR A 52 -9.64 1.79 -13.80
CA THR A 52 -10.81 1.71 -14.68
C THR A 52 -11.61 0.44 -14.44
N VAL A 53 -12.94 0.48 -14.55
CA VAL A 53 -13.77 -0.74 -14.50
C VAL A 53 -13.31 -1.74 -15.57
N GLY A 54 -13.20 -3.01 -15.20
CA GLY A 54 -12.64 -4.08 -16.03
C GLY A 54 -11.12 -4.22 -15.95
N GLN A 55 -10.42 -3.33 -15.24
CA GLN A 55 -8.98 -3.44 -15.05
C GLN A 55 -8.65 -4.58 -14.08
N THR A 56 -7.71 -5.44 -14.48
CA THR A 56 -7.06 -6.38 -13.58
C THR A 56 -6.20 -5.63 -12.57
N VAL A 57 -6.42 -5.89 -11.29
CA VAL A 57 -5.68 -5.31 -10.17
C VAL A 57 -5.11 -6.39 -9.27
N THR A 58 -4.01 -6.06 -8.60
CA THR A 58 -3.37 -6.93 -7.62
C THR A 58 -3.19 -6.14 -6.32
N ARG A 59 -3.57 -6.74 -5.20
CA ARG A 59 -3.33 -6.21 -3.85
C ARG A 59 -2.38 -7.14 -3.10
N SER A 60 -1.55 -6.56 -2.24
CA SER A 60 -0.68 -7.30 -1.30
C SER A 60 -0.97 -6.82 0.12
N GLY A 61 -1.17 -7.73 1.06
CA GLY A 61 -1.44 -7.37 2.46
C GLY A 61 -1.07 -8.45 3.47
N SER A 62 -0.75 -8.04 4.69
CA SER A 62 -0.09 -8.90 5.70
C SER A 62 -0.91 -10.10 6.19
N THR A 63 -2.24 -10.04 6.13
CA THR A 63 -3.09 -11.14 6.60
C THR A 63 -3.21 -12.27 5.57
N SER A 64 -3.37 -11.93 4.28
CA SER A 64 -3.76 -12.91 3.26
C SER A 64 -2.79 -13.00 2.08
N GLY A 65 -1.77 -12.15 2.04
CA GLY A 65 -0.78 -12.10 0.97
C GLY A 65 -1.29 -11.42 -0.29
N VAL A 66 -0.83 -11.92 -1.43
CA VAL A 66 -1.09 -11.34 -2.76
C VAL A 66 -2.35 -11.93 -3.36
N HIS A 67 -3.25 -11.07 -3.82
CA HIS A 67 -4.47 -11.46 -4.52
C HIS A 67 -4.71 -10.59 -5.74
N SER A 68 -5.21 -11.20 -6.80
CA SER A 68 -5.63 -10.50 -8.01
C SER A 68 -7.14 -10.57 -8.19
N GLY A 69 -7.70 -9.56 -8.83
CA GLY A 69 -9.12 -9.46 -9.17
C GLY A 69 -9.35 -8.42 -10.26
N GLU A 70 -10.61 -8.04 -10.44
CA GLU A 70 -11.04 -7.07 -11.44
C GLU A 70 -11.80 -5.93 -10.75
N VAL A 71 -11.59 -4.70 -11.21
CA VAL A 71 -12.36 -3.54 -10.76
C VAL A 71 -13.78 -3.62 -11.32
N THR A 72 -14.78 -3.68 -10.43
CA THR A 72 -16.19 -3.84 -10.82
C THR A 72 -17.02 -2.56 -10.75
N GLY A 73 -16.52 -1.52 -10.09
CA GLY A 73 -17.21 -0.23 -9.95
C GLY A 73 -16.28 0.85 -9.41
N LEU A 74 -16.62 2.10 -9.70
CA LEU A 74 -15.95 3.32 -9.25
C LEU A 74 -17.05 4.33 -8.88
N ASP A 75 -16.89 5.05 -7.77
CA ASP A 75 -17.76 6.17 -7.37
C ASP A 75 -19.28 5.86 -7.40
N VAL A 76 -19.65 4.64 -7.02
CA VAL A 76 -21.04 4.15 -7.00
C VAL A 76 -21.74 4.36 -5.67
#